data_AF-A0A3M1KCI7-F1
#
_entry.id   AF-A0A3M1KCI7-F1
#
_cell.length_a   1.000
_cell.length_b   1.000
_cell.length_c   1.000
_cell.angle_alpha   90.00
_cell.angle_beta   90.00
_cell.angle_gamma   90.00
#
_symmetry.space_group_name_H-M   'P 1'
#
loop_
_entity.id
_entity.type
_entity.pdbx_description
1 polymer ?
#
loop_
_entity_poly.entity_id
_entity_poly.type
_entity_poly.pdbx_seq_one_letter_code
_entity_poly.pdbx_strand_id
1 'polypeptide(L)'
;MWQALEKLAEELESLDEDMSGEALLSLDERVLATVEAAVPVFSSDPDRARALLGRIQQVYQQLMAGMEKTQARYSEDLVRAQRARQAISAYLNTRKPSA
;
A
#
# COMPACT_ATOMS: atom_id res chain seq x y z
N MET A 1 9.76 -13.32 21.09
CA MET A 1 9.82 -13.22 19.62
C MET A 1 8.62 -13.78 18.91
N TRP A 2 8.11 -14.97 19.23
CA TRP A 2 6.87 -15.49 18.61
C TRP A 2 5.66 -14.56 18.73
N GLN A 3 5.43 -13.99 19.93
CA GLN A 3 4.37 -13.01 20.14
C GLN A 3 4.50 -11.75 19.26
N ALA A 4 5.72 -11.36 18.87
CA ALA A 4 5.91 -10.18 18.02
C ALA A 4 5.43 -10.46 16.58
N LEU A 5 5.64 -11.68 16.07
CA LEU A 5 5.14 -12.09 14.77
C LEU A 5 3.63 -12.32 14.77
N GLU A 6 3.09 -12.89 15.84
CA GLU A 6 1.64 -13.07 16.00
C GLU A 6 0.94 -11.71 16.02
N LYS A 7 1.45 -10.77 16.82
CA LYS A 7 0.92 -9.42 16.87
C LYS A 7 1.06 -8.70 15.53
N LEU A 8 2.18 -8.88 14.81
CA LEU A 8 2.34 -8.32 13.48
C LEU A 8 1.31 -8.88 12.50
N ALA A 9 1.07 -10.19 12.51
CA ALA A 9 0.07 -10.81 11.64
C ALA A 9 -1.34 -10.29 11.94
N GLU A 10 -1.71 -10.17 13.22
CA GLU A 10 -3.01 -9.59 13.62
C GLU A 10 -3.14 -8.12 13.25
N GLU A 11 -2.09 -7.32 13.46
CA GLU A 11 -2.08 -5.91 13.06
C GLU A 11 -2.28 -5.79 11.55
N LEU A 12 -1.52 -6.55 10.74
CA LEU A 12 -1.62 -6.53 9.29
C LEU A 12 -3.03 -6.87 8.78
N GLU A 13 -3.70 -7.86 9.40
CA GLU A 13 -5.07 -8.24 9.03
C GLU A 13 -6.12 -7.18 9.35
N SER A 14 -5.82 -6.30 10.30
CA SER A 14 -6.72 -5.20 10.68
C SER A 14 -6.54 -3.95 9.83
N LEU A 15 -5.51 -3.90 8.98
CA LEU A 15 -5.21 -2.74 8.16
C LEU A 15 -6.16 -2.64 6.96
N ASP A 16 -6.53 -1.41 6.66
CA ASP A 16 -7.35 -1.07 5.50
C ASP A 16 -6.55 -1.22 4.20
N GLU A 17 -7.22 -1.66 3.14
CA GLU A 17 -6.66 -1.78 1.80
C GLU A 17 -6.32 -0.40 1.20
N ASP A 18 -7.00 0.65 1.68
CA ASP A 18 -6.89 2.04 1.20
C ASP A 18 -5.85 2.88 1.96
N MET A 19 -4.86 2.25 2.60
CA MET A 19 -3.77 2.96 3.30
C MET A 19 -3.00 3.92 2.39
N SER A 20 -2.55 5.05 2.98
CA SER A 20 -1.68 5.99 2.28
C SER A 20 -0.29 5.39 2.00
N GLY A 21 0.37 5.86 0.94
CA GLY A 21 1.71 5.38 0.57
C GLY A 21 2.76 5.56 1.68
N GLU A 22 2.68 6.64 2.46
CA GLU A 22 3.58 6.85 3.61
C GLU A 22 3.34 5.83 4.74
N ALA A 23 2.07 5.51 5.01
CA ALA A 23 1.72 4.52 6.03
C ALA A 23 2.16 3.11 5.62
N LEU A 24 2.08 2.79 4.33
CA LEU A 24 2.58 1.54 3.74
C LEU A 24 4.10 1.42 3.80
N LEU A 25 4.86 2.48 3.52
CA LEU A 25 6.32 2.47 3.66
C LEU A 25 6.75 2.24 5.11
N SER A 26 6.10 2.91 6.06
CA SER A 26 6.35 2.69 7.49
C SER A 26 5.99 1.26 7.93
N LEU A 27 4.94 0.69 7.34
CA LEU A 27 4.55 -0.69 7.58
C LEU A 27 5.59 -1.68 7.05
N ASP A 28 6.11 -1.46 5.84
CA ASP A 28 7.15 -2.30 5.22
C ASP A 28 8.40 -2.40 6.10
N GLU A 29 8.91 -1.24 6.55
CA GLU A 29 10.06 -1.18 7.46
C GLU A 29 9.81 -1.96 8.76
N ARG A 30 8.60 -1.85 9.33
CA ARG A 30 8.21 -2.58 10.56
C ARG A 30 8.10 -4.09 10.34
N VAL A 31 7.51 -4.52 9.22
CA VAL A 31 7.38 -5.93 8.85
C VAL A 31 8.77 -6.54 8.72
N LEU A 32 9.66 -5.89 7.95
CA LEU A 32 11.03 -6.35 7.75
C LEU A 32 11.78 -6.48 9.08
N ALA A 33 11.79 -5.41 9.89
CA ALA A 33 12.48 -5.40 11.18
C ALA A 33 11.98 -6.50 12.13
N THR A 34 10.67 -6.75 12.14
CA THR A 34 10.06 -7.76 13.02
C THR A 34 10.40 -9.19 12.56
N VAL A 35 10.38 -9.43 11.25
CA VAL A 35 10.75 -10.73 10.67
C VAL A 35 12.23 -11.01 10.89
N GLU A 36 13.12 -10.04 10.62
CA GLU A 36 14.56 -10.16 10.86
C GLU A 36 14.88 -10.44 12.33
N ALA A 37 14.23 -9.73 13.26
CA ALA A 37 14.39 -9.95 14.70
C ALA A 37 13.91 -11.34 15.16
N ALA A 38 13.02 -11.99 14.39
CA ALA A 38 12.50 -13.31 14.70
C ALA A 38 13.29 -14.46 14.04
N VAL A 39 14.18 -14.18 13.08
CA VAL A 39 15.04 -15.19 12.42
C VAL A 39 15.72 -16.16 13.42
N PRO A 40 16.29 -15.70 14.55
CA PRO A 40 16.98 -16.59 15.48
C PRO A 40 16.09 -17.68 16.10
N VAL A 41 14.77 -17.45 16.18
CA VAL A 41 13.83 -18.41 16.79
C VAL A 41 13.20 -19.36 15.79
N PHE A 42 13.32 -19.12 14.47
CA PHE A 42 12.72 -19.99 13.44
C PHE A 42 13.24 -21.42 13.48
N SER A 43 14.51 -21.60 13.82
CA SER A 43 15.13 -22.92 13.94
C SER A 43 14.54 -23.76 15.08
N SER A 44 13.92 -23.12 16.08
CA SER A 44 13.32 -23.82 17.23
C SER A 44 11.95 -24.43 16.95
N ASP A 45 11.23 -23.88 15.97
CA ASP A 45 9.91 -24.35 15.53
C ASP A 45 9.67 -23.90 14.07
N PRO A 46 10.20 -24.67 13.10
CA PRO A 46 10.17 -24.28 11.69
C PRO A 46 8.77 -24.35 11.08
N ASP A 47 7.89 -25.21 11.60
CA ASP A 47 6.52 -25.32 11.09
C ASP A 47 5.68 -24.12 11.53
N ARG A 48 5.85 -23.69 12.79
CA ARG A 48 5.24 -22.44 13.27
C ARG A 48 5.82 -21.22 12.55
N ALA A 49 7.13 -21.19 12.28
CA ALA A 49 7.75 -20.13 11.48
C ALA A 49 7.09 -20.02 10.10
N ARG A 50 6.96 -21.14 9.39
CA ARG A 50 6.32 -21.19 8.07
C ARG A 50 4.87 -20.73 8.10
N ALA A 51 4.09 -21.15 9.09
CA ALA A 51 2.69 -20.75 9.22
C ALA A 51 2.54 -19.23 9.41
N LEU A 52 3.32 -18.64 10.32
CA LEU A 52 3.28 -17.20 10.59
C LEU A 52 3.81 -16.38 9.41
N LEU A 53 4.94 -16.77 8.82
CA LEU A 53 5.51 -16.08 7.66
C LEU A 53 4.59 -16.15 6.45
N GLY A 54 3.94 -17.30 6.21
CA GLY A 54 2.98 -17.44 5.12
C GLY A 54 1.77 -16.52 5.29
N ARG A 55 1.26 -16.39 6.52
CA ARG A 55 0.16 -15.48 6.86
C ARG A 55 0.56 -14.02 6.66
N ILE A 56 1.72 -13.61 7.19
CA ILE A 56 2.28 -12.27 7.00
C ILE A 56 2.46 -11.96 5.51
N GLN A 57 3.04 -12.89 4.74
CA GLN A 57 3.27 -12.72 3.30
C GLN A 57 1.95 -12.53 2.54
N GLN A 58 0.92 -13.33 2.85
CA GLN A 58 -0.38 -13.24 2.17
C GLN A 58 -1.01 -11.87 2.36
N VAL A 59 -1.09 -11.39 3.61
CA VAL A 59 -1.71 -10.10 3.93
C VAL A 59 -0.89 -8.95 3.36
N TYR A 60 0.44 -9.04 3.46
CA TYR A 60 1.34 -8.04 2.91
C TYR A 60 1.18 -7.89 1.38
N GLN A 61 1.02 -9.01 0.64
CA GLN A 61 0.75 -8.94 -0.80
C GLN A 61 -0.60 -8.30 -1.13
N GLN A 62 -1.63 -8.52 -0.32
CA GLN A 62 -2.94 -7.88 -0.51
C GLN A 62 -2.84 -6.36 -0.33
N LEU A 63 -2.14 -5.90 0.71
CA LEU A 63 -1.90 -4.48 0.96
C LEU A 63 -1.12 -3.81 -0.19
N MET A 64 -0.08 -4.48 -0.71
CA MET A 64 0.68 -3.97 -1.86
C MET A 64 -0.16 -3.87 -3.14
N ALA A 65 -1.03 -4.85 -3.38
CA ALA A 65 -1.96 -4.81 -4.51
C ALA A 65 -3.02 -3.68 -4.37
N GLY A 66 -3.45 -3.37 -3.14
CA GLY A 66 -4.28 -2.21 -2.84
C GLY A 66 -3.59 -0.89 -3.22
N MET A 67 -2.31 -0.76 -2.90
CA MET A 67 -1.51 0.42 -3.25
C MET A 67 -1.41 0.64 -4.76
N GLU A 68 -1.13 -0.40 -5.54
CA GLU A 68 -1.07 -0.31 -7.00
C GLU A 68 -2.39 0.18 -7.59
N LYS A 69 -3.53 -0.30 -7.07
CA LYS A 69 -4.85 0.18 -7.48
C LYS A 69 -5.07 1.65 -7.12
N THR A 70 -4.69 2.07 -5.91
CA THR A 70 -4.82 3.47 -5.46
C THR A 70 -3.96 4.41 -6.30
N GLN A 71 -2.72 4.01 -6.61
CA GLN A 71 -1.82 4.76 -7.48
C GLN A 71 -2.36 4.87 -8.92
N ALA A 72 -2.89 3.77 -9.46
CA ALA A 72 -3.52 3.77 -10.78
C ALA A 72 -4.71 4.73 -10.83
N ARG A 73 -5.58 4.69 -9.81
CA ARG A 73 -6.73 5.60 -9.70
C ARG A 73 -6.33 7.06 -9.63
N TYR A 74 -5.30 7.39 -8.83
CA TYR A 74 -4.77 8.75 -8.76
C TYR A 74 -4.25 9.25 -10.12
N SER A 75 -3.59 8.38 -10.88
CA SER A 75 -3.10 8.72 -12.22
C SER A 75 -4.24 9.02 -13.20
N GLU A 76 -5.33 8.25 -13.15
CA GLU A 76 -6.52 8.49 -13.97
C GLU A 76 -7.20 9.80 -13.60
N ASP A 77 -7.33 10.08 -12.32
CA ASP A 77 -7.97 11.30 -11.83
C ASP A 77 -7.16 12.55 -12.20
N LEU A 78 -5.83 12.47 -12.18
CA LEU A 78 -4.97 13.54 -12.68
C LEU A 78 -5.17 13.76 -14.19
N VAL A 79 -5.24 12.70 -14.99
CA VAL A 79 -5.52 12.80 -16.43
C VAL A 79 -6.90 13.41 -16.68
N ARG A 80 -7.93 13.00 -15.93
CA ARG A 80 -9.28 13.58 -15.99
C ARG A 80 -9.25 15.08 -15.67
N ALA A 81 -8.56 15.48 -14.61
CA ALA A 81 -8.42 16.89 -14.21
C ALA A 81 -7.70 17.73 -15.27
N GLN A 82 -6.62 17.20 -15.87
CA GLN A 82 -5.90 17.87 -16.95
C GLN A 82 -6.79 18.07 -18.19
N ARG A 83 -7.56 17.06 -18.59
CA ARG A 83 -8.53 17.16 -19.69
C ARG A 83 -9.61 18.20 -19.41
N ALA A 84 -10.17 18.20 -18.19
CA ALA A 84 -11.15 19.20 -17.77
C ALA A 84 -10.57 20.62 -17.87
N ARG A 85 -9.33 20.83 -17.39
CA ARG A 85 -8.63 22.11 -17.49
C ARG A 85 -8.43 22.55 -18.95
N GLN A 86 -8.02 21.63 -19.84
CA GLN A 86 -7.85 21.94 -21.27
C GLN A 86 -9.18 22.34 -21.93
N ALA A 87 -10.26 21.61 -21.63
CA ALA A 87 -11.58 21.93 -22.15
C ALA A 87 -12.07 23.31 -21.69
N ILE A 88 -11.88 23.64 -20.40
CA ILE A 88 -12.20 24.97 -19.84
C ILE A 88 -11.39 26.05 -20.56
N SER A 89 -10.08 25.85 -20.74
CA SER A 89 -9.23 26.82 -21.43
C SER A 89 -9.63 27.02 -22.90
N ALA A 90 -9.95 25.94 -23.61
CA ALA A 90 -10.42 26.01 -24.99
C ALA A 90 -11.72 26.80 -25.10
N TYR A 91 -12.69 26.52 -24.22
CA TYR A 91 -13.96 27.25 -24.16
C TYR A 91 -13.76 28.74 -23.90
N LEU A 92 -12.92 29.11 -22.93
CA LEU A 92 -12.63 30.51 -22.63
C LEU A 92 -11.94 31.23 -23.80
N ASN A 93 -11.05 30.55 -24.52
CA ASN A 93 -10.37 31.10 -25.69
C ASN A 93 -11.31 31.28 -26.90
N THR A 94 -12.27 30.37 -27.11
CA THR A 94 -13.29 30.52 -28.17
C THR A 94 -14.30 31.64 -27.90
N ARG A 95 -14.40 32.12 -26.65
CA ARG A 95 -15.29 33.23 -26.25
C ARG A 95 -14.58 34.57 -26.10
N LYS A 96 -13.28 34.67 -26.37
CA LYS A 96 -12.63 35.97 -26.53
C LYS A 96 -13.12 36.58 -27.85
N PRO A 97 -13.86 37.71 -27.84
CA PRO A 97 -14.16 38.40 -29.09
C PRO A 97 -12.83 38.83 -29.73
N SER A 98 -12.64 38.48 -30.99
CA SER A 98 -11.59 39.08 -31.82
C SER A 98 -11.81 40.59 -31.81
N ALA A 99 -10.94 41.31 -31.11
CA ALA A 99 -10.88 42.77 -31.15
C ALA A 99 -10.36 43.24 -32.52
#